data_AF-A0A3D3TNS3-F1
#
_entry.id   AF-A0A3D3TNS3-F1
#
_cell.length_a   1.000
_cell.length_b   1.000
_cell.length_c   1.000
_cell.angle_alpha   90.00
_cell.angle_beta   90.00
_cell.angle_gamma   90.00
#
_symmetry.space_group_name_H-M   'P 1'
#
loop_
_entity.id
_entity.type
_entity.pdbx_description
1 polymer ?
#
loop_
_entity_poly.entity_id
_entity_poly.type
_entity_poly.pdbx_seq_one_letter_code
_entity_poly.pdbx_strand_id
1 'polypeptide(L)'
;FLGNDLLDGLPLDTRENKLRFLFEYLSRDIDYVIEFLKEMNEDPSSDFYERLNMEGIGLYGHSGGGSVAIRYALSNKEVPMVLADPTLEGFTIQELVSALSNPVLLMASSE
;
A
#
# COMPACT_ATOMS: atom_id res chain seq x y z
N PHE A 1 2.45 15.08 0.52
CA PHE A 1 3.22 13.82 0.55
C PHE A 1 3.99 13.82 1.85
N LEU A 2 3.80 12.79 2.70
CA LEU A 2 4.20 12.74 4.12
C LEU A 2 5.42 13.63 4.39
N GLY A 3 5.18 14.79 5.01
CA GLY A 3 6.19 15.81 5.21
C GLY A 3 7.40 15.22 5.91
N ASN A 4 8.61 15.60 5.47
CA ASN A 4 9.88 15.12 6.03
C ASN A 4 9.91 15.18 7.57
N ASP A 5 9.20 16.16 8.14
CA ASP A 5 9.03 16.40 9.57
C ASP A 5 8.53 15.17 10.36
N LEU A 6 7.75 14.29 9.73
CA LEU A 6 7.20 13.10 10.37
C LEU A 6 8.28 12.02 10.59
N LEU A 7 9.27 11.95 9.70
CA LEU A 7 10.43 11.07 9.88
C LEU A 7 11.33 11.57 11.00
N ASP A 8 11.46 12.89 11.16
CA ASP A 8 12.32 13.48 12.19
C ASP A 8 11.82 13.19 13.61
N GLY A 9 10.51 13.04 13.79
CA GLY A 9 9.88 12.68 15.06
C GLY A 9 9.99 11.20 15.46
N LEU A 10 10.38 10.30 14.54
CA LEU A 10 10.47 8.87 14.84
C LEU A 10 11.80 8.52 15.56
N PRO A 11 11.76 7.79 16.69
CA PRO A 11 12.93 7.42 17.50
C PRO A 11 13.70 6.22 16.89
N LEU A 12 13.84 6.21 15.57
CA LEU A 12 14.57 5.19 14.83
C LEU A 12 15.87 5.77 14.30
N ASP A 13 16.90 4.93 14.22
CA ASP A 13 18.29 5.27 13.97
C ASP A 13 18.60 5.63 12.52
N THR A 14 17.96 4.96 11.56
CA THR A 14 18.20 5.18 10.13
C THR A 14 16.93 5.63 9.40
N ARG A 15 17.11 6.39 8.31
CA ARG A 15 16.02 6.80 7.42
C ARG A 15 15.28 5.59 6.83
N GLU A 16 16.01 4.54 6.46
CA GLU A 16 15.44 3.29 5.98
C GLU A 16 14.52 2.63 7.03
N ASN A 17 14.96 2.56 8.29
CA ASN A 17 14.16 2.00 9.37
C ASN A 17 12.90 2.85 9.64
N LYS A 18 13.03 4.17 9.60
CA LYS A 18 11.90 5.10 9.72
C LYS A 18 10.86 4.89 8.62
N LEU A 19 11.31 4.81 7.36
CA LEU A 19 10.44 4.56 6.21
C LEU A 19 9.80 3.18 6.27
N ARG A 20 10.57 2.14 6.63
CA ARG A 20 10.03 0.79 6.83
C ARG A 20 8.89 0.78 7.85
N PHE A 21 9.12 1.38 9.03
CA PHE A 21 8.11 1.50 10.07
C PHE A 21 6.87 2.24 9.57
N LEU A 22 7.06 3.37 8.88
CA LEU A 22 5.96 4.18 8.35
C LEU A 22 5.13 3.42 7.32
N PHE A 23 5.76 2.73 6.37
CA PHE A 23 5.04 1.94 5.38
C PHE A 23 4.31 0.76 6.01
N GLU A 24 4.89 0.12 7.02
CA GLU A 24 4.22 -0.94 7.76
C GLU A 24 2.99 -0.41 8.48
N TYR A 25 3.11 0.72 9.19
CA TYR A 25 1.99 1.36 9.87
C TYR A 25 0.86 1.71 8.89
N LEU A 26 1.18 2.44 7.81
CA LEU A 26 0.20 2.88 6.83
C LEU A 26 -0.42 1.73 6.02
N SER A 27 0.29 0.61 5.84
CA SER A 27 -0.28 -0.54 5.14
C SER A 27 -1.48 -1.13 5.85
N ARG A 28 -1.60 -0.96 7.17
CA ARG A 28 -2.75 -1.42 7.97
C ARG A 28 -4.02 -0.62 7.68
N ASP A 29 -3.89 0.61 7.18
CA ASP A 29 -5.04 1.42 6.79
C ASP A 29 -5.74 0.82 5.56
N ILE A 30 -5.05 0.00 4.75
CA ILE A 30 -5.67 -0.70 3.62
C ILE A 30 -6.70 -1.72 4.12
N ASP A 31 -6.39 -2.50 5.17
CA ASP A 31 -7.35 -3.44 5.76
C ASP A 31 -8.59 -2.72 6.27
N TYR A 32 -8.39 -1.59 6.97
CA TYR A 32 -9.49 -0.74 7.45
C TYR A 32 -10.37 -0.24 6.30
N VAL A 33 -9.76 0.24 5.21
CA VAL A 33 -10.51 0.71 4.05
C VAL A 33 -11.28 -0.43 3.38
N ILE A 34 -10.70 -1.63 3.26
CA ILE A 34 -11.38 -2.80 2.69
C ILE A 34 -12.61 -3.17 3.52
N GLU A 35 -12.49 -3.23 4.85
CA GLU A 35 -13.63 -3.50 5.73
C GLU A 35 -14.68 -2.39 5.65
N PHE A 36 -14.27 -1.13 5.61
CA PHE A 36 -15.19 -0.01 5.42
C PHE A 36 -15.96 -0.12 4.10
N LEU A 37 -15.27 -0.44 2.99
CA LEU A 37 -15.91 -0.67 1.69
C LEU A 37 -16.89 -1.85 1.74
N LYS A 38 -16.54 -2.90 2.48
CA LYS A 38 -17.41 -4.07 2.69
C LYS A 38 -18.68 -3.71 3.45
N GLU A 39 -18.56 -2.98 4.56
CA GLU A 39 -19.71 -2.48 5.33
C GLU A 39 -20.64 -1.64 4.46
N MET A 40 -20.08 -0.72 3.67
CA MET A 40 -20.86 0.07 2.71
C MET A 40 -21.50 -0.78 1.60
N ASN A 41 -20.91 -1.91 1.22
CA ASN A 41 -21.45 -2.82 0.21
C ASN A 41 -22.57 -3.72 0.76
N GLU A 42 -22.60 -3.92 2.08
CA GLU A 42 -23.59 -4.76 2.78
C GLU A 42 -24.78 -3.95 3.37
N ASP A 43 -24.68 -2.62 3.46
CA ASP A 43 -25.73 -1.72 3.99
C ASP A 43 -26.73 -1.28 2.91
N PRO A 44 -28.03 -1.66 2.98
CA PRO A 44 -29.05 -1.24 2.01
C PRO A 44 -29.31 0.27 1.92
N SER A 45 -28.85 1.05 2.91
CA SER A 45 -28.95 2.52 2.90
C SER A 45 -27.77 3.21 2.21
N SER A 46 -26.70 2.47 1.91
CA SER A 46 -25.50 2.96 1.24
C SER A 46 -25.68 3.05 -0.28
N ASP A 47 -25.11 4.08 -0.89
CA ASP A 47 -25.02 4.19 -2.35
C ASP A 47 -24.19 3.06 -3.00
N PHE A 48 -23.42 2.33 -2.20
CA PHE A 48 -22.58 1.22 -2.65
C PHE A 48 -23.18 -0.16 -2.42
N TYR A 49 -24.41 -0.26 -1.89
CA TYR A 49 -25.07 -1.54 -1.62
C TYR A 49 -25.05 -2.48 -2.83
N GLU A 50 -24.39 -3.64 -2.69
CA GLU A 50 -24.19 -4.66 -3.72
C GLU A 50 -23.54 -4.16 -5.03
N ARG A 51 -22.82 -3.02 -5.00
CA ARG A 51 -22.18 -2.44 -6.19
C ARG A 51 -20.69 -2.71 -6.30
N LEU A 52 -20.05 -3.16 -5.23
CA LEU A 52 -18.61 -3.43 -5.18
C LEU A 52 -18.35 -4.93 -5.30
N ASN A 53 -17.45 -5.31 -6.20
CA ASN A 53 -16.91 -6.67 -6.24
C ASN A 53 -15.80 -6.79 -5.20
N MET A 54 -16.15 -7.27 -4.00
CA MET A 54 -15.21 -7.42 -2.88
C MET A 54 -14.20 -8.58 -3.08
N GLU A 55 -14.40 -9.45 -4.07
CA GLU A 55 -13.44 -10.51 -4.41
C GLU A 55 -12.35 -10.03 -5.39
N GLY A 56 -12.55 -8.87 -6.03
CA GLY A 56 -11.70 -8.34 -7.09
C GLY A 56 -10.96 -7.04 -6.74
N ILE A 57 -10.36 -6.97 -5.55
CA ILE A 57 -9.70 -5.75 -5.06
C ILE A 57 -8.27 -5.66 -5.59
N GLY A 58 -7.93 -4.52 -6.18
CA GLY A 58 -6.55 -4.18 -6.57
C GLY A 58 -6.09 -2.87 -5.94
N LEU A 59 -4.77 -2.71 -5.82
CA LEU A 59 -4.16 -1.51 -5.26
C LEU A 59 -3.58 -0.62 -6.34
N TYR A 60 -3.72 0.70 -6.16
CA TYR A 60 -2.98 1.69 -6.92
C TYR A 60 -2.19 2.56 -5.95
N GLY A 61 -0.88 2.68 -6.16
CA GLY A 61 0.00 3.47 -5.30
C GLY A 61 1.01 4.29 -6.09
N HIS A 62 1.10 5.58 -5.76
CA HIS A 62 2.09 6.51 -6.32
C HIS A 62 3.17 6.87 -5.32
N SER A 63 4.45 6.87 -5.70
CA SER A 63 5.58 7.26 -4.84
C SER A 63 5.53 6.51 -3.49
N GLY A 64 5.48 7.21 -2.35
CA GLY A 64 5.31 6.59 -1.03
C GLY A 64 4.03 5.73 -0.89
N GLY A 65 2.95 6.05 -1.61
CA GLY A 65 1.76 5.19 -1.67
C GLY A 65 2.02 3.86 -2.38
N GLY A 66 2.94 3.86 -3.36
CA GLY A 66 3.42 2.64 -3.99
C GLY A 66 4.21 1.77 -3.01
N SER A 67 5.01 2.39 -2.13
CA SER A 67 5.69 1.70 -1.02
C SER A 67 4.71 1.03 -0.07
N VAL A 68 3.63 1.74 0.30
CA VAL A 68 2.58 1.19 1.16
C VAL A 68 1.90 -0.01 0.51
N ALA A 69 1.60 0.06 -0.80
CA ALA A 69 1.04 -1.06 -1.54
C ALA A 69 1.99 -2.28 -1.58
N ILE A 70 3.28 -2.06 -1.86
CA ILE A 70 4.31 -3.13 -1.83
C ILE A 70 4.38 -3.76 -0.43
N ARG A 71 4.39 -2.95 0.64
CA ARG A 71 4.43 -3.44 2.02
C ARG A 71 3.22 -4.31 2.35
N TYR A 72 2.03 -3.90 1.94
CA TYR A 72 0.81 -4.68 2.11
C TYR A 72 0.87 -6.04 1.39
N ALA A 73 1.40 -6.06 0.15
CA ALA A 73 1.52 -7.29 -0.66
C ALA A 73 2.52 -8.32 -0.11
N LEU A 74 3.41 -7.93 0.82
CA LEU A 74 4.28 -8.89 1.50
C LEU A 74 3.47 -9.91 2.31
N SER A 75 2.40 -9.45 2.97
CA SER A 75 1.50 -10.29 3.76
C SER A 75 0.26 -10.74 2.99
N ASN A 76 -0.13 -10.02 1.93
CA ASN A 76 -1.32 -10.31 1.14
C ASN A 76 -0.94 -10.76 -0.27
N LYS A 77 -0.77 -12.08 -0.42
CA LYS A 77 -0.40 -12.69 -1.70
C LYS A 77 -1.55 -12.56 -2.69
N GLU A 78 -1.17 -12.49 -3.96
CA GLU A 78 -2.09 -12.44 -5.12
C GLU A 78 -2.91 -11.16 -5.29
N VAL A 79 -2.84 -10.19 -4.35
CA VAL A 79 -3.46 -8.86 -4.56
C VAL A 79 -2.78 -8.15 -5.74
N PRO A 80 -3.51 -7.82 -6.81
CA PRO A 80 -2.95 -7.12 -7.97
C PRO A 80 -2.65 -5.66 -7.63
N MET A 81 -1.56 -5.14 -8.19
CA MET A 81 -1.10 -3.78 -7.93
C MET A 81 -0.76 -3.01 -9.20
N VAL A 82 -1.02 -1.71 -9.18
CA VAL A 82 -0.49 -0.73 -10.13
C VAL A 82 0.39 0.23 -9.35
N LEU A 83 1.70 0.24 -9.67
CA LEU A 83 2.70 1.04 -8.98
C LEU A 83 3.16 2.18 -9.90
N ALA A 84 2.91 3.41 -9.49
CA ALA A 84 3.32 4.62 -10.21
C ALA A 84 4.53 5.25 -9.51
N ASP A 85 5.71 5.05 -10.09
CA ASP A 85 7.00 5.58 -9.62
C ASP A 85 7.22 5.39 -8.11
N PRO A 86 7.14 4.13 -7.61
CA PRO A 86 7.11 3.86 -6.18
C PRO A 86 8.44 4.20 -5.53
N THR A 87 8.39 4.73 -4.31
CA THR A 87 9.59 4.86 -3.48
C THR A 87 10.00 3.47 -2.98
N LEU A 88 11.25 3.08 -3.19
CA LEU A 88 11.76 1.76 -2.79
C LEU A 88 12.72 1.80 -1.60
N GLU A 89 13.06 3.00 -1.11
CA GLU A 89 13.86 3.20 0.10
C GLU A 89 13.14 2.55 1.30
N GLY A 90 13.82 1.68 2.05
CA GLY A 90 13.23 0.95 3.19
C GLY A 90 12.84 -0.51 2.89
N PHE A 91 13.01 -0.99 1.64
CA PHE A 91 12.87 -2.40 1.27
C PHE A 91 14.22 -3.05 0.96
N THR A 92 14.34 -4.30 1.35
CA THR A 92 15.38 -5.20 0.85
C THR A 92 15.01 -5.74 -0.53
N ILE A 93 16.01 -6.16 -1.32
CA ILE A 93 15.77 -6.83 -2.60
C ILE A 93 14.89 -8.08 -2.44
N GLN A 94 15.08 -8.84 -1.35
CA GLN A 94 14.30 -10.04 -1.06
C GLN A 94 12.81 -9.71 -0.84
N GLU A 95 12.51 -8.63 -0.10
CA GLU A 95 11.13 -8.16 0.08
C GLU A 95 10.52 -7.74 -1.27
N LEU A 96 11.25 -6.98 -2.08
CA LEU A 96 10.76 -6.57 -3.40
C LEU A 96 10.44 -7.77 -4.29
N VAL A 97 11.33 -8.77 -4.36
CA VAL A 97 11.08 -10.01 -5.11
C VAL A 97 9.84 -10.73 -4.60
N SER A 98 9.63 -10.78 -3.28
CA SER A 98 8.46 -11.44 -2.67
C SER A 98 7.15 -10.69 -2.86
N ALA A 99 7.18 -9.36 -2.92
CA ALA A 99 5.99 -8.54 -3.17
C ALA A 99 5.63 -8.51 -4.67
N LEU A 100 6.64 -8.38 -5.54
CA LEU A 100 6.47 -8.31 -7.00
C LEU A 100 6.20 -9.67 -7.65
N SER A 101 6.10 -10.75 -6.87
CA SER A 101 5.52 -12.02 -7.35
C SER A 101 4.01 -11.94 -7.54
N ASN A 102 3.33 -10.95 -6.93
CA ASN A 102 1.93 -10.65 -7.22
C ASN A 102 1.78 -10.03 -8.62
N PRO A 103 0.60 -10.09 -9.26
CA PRO A 103 0.35 -9.39 -10.52
C PRO A 103 0.61 -7.89 -10.35
N VAL A 104 1.53 -7.34 -11.15
CA VAL A 104 1.95 -5.94 -11.02
C VAL A 104 2.07 -5.25 -12.37
N LEU A 105 1.56 -4.02 -12.45
CA LEU A 105 1.91 -3.06 -13.47
C LEU A 105 2.79 -1.97 -12.85
N LEU A 106 4.03 -1.84 -13.31
CA LEU A 106 4.94 -0.79 -12.89
C LEU A 106 4.98 0.31 -13.96
N MET A 107 4.67 1.54 -13.55
CA MET A 107 4.80 2.75 -14.35
C MET A 107 5.91 3.59 -13.75
N ALA A 108 7.05 3.69 -14.43
CA ALA A 108 8.15 4.54 -14.00
C ALA A 108 8.08 5.90 -14.71
N SER A 109 8.46 6.97 -14.01
CA SER A 109 8.75 8.24 -14.65
C SER A 109 10.19 8.20 -15.21
N SER A 110 10.44 8.88 -16.32
CA SER A 110 11.80 9.20 -16.73
C SER A 110 12.20 10.53 -16.09
N GLU A 111 13.41 10.61 -15.52
CA GLU A 111 14.02 11.90 -15.15
C GLU A 111 14.20 12.84 -16.36
#